data_AF-A0A0F9HYD3-F1
#
_entry.id   AF-A0A0F9HYD3-F1
#
_cell.length_a   1.000
_cell.length_b   1.000
_cell.length_c   1.000
_cell.angle_alpha   90.00
_cell.angle_beta   90.00
_cell.angle_gamma   90.00
#
_symmetry.space_group_name_H-M   'P 1'
#
loop_
_entity.id
_entity.type
_entity.pdbx_description
1 polymer ?
#
loop_
_entity_poly.entity_id
_entity_poly.type
_entity_poly.pdbx_seq_one_letter_code
_entity_poly.pdbx_strand_id
1 'polypeptide(L)'
;MSEEIKPSKMDVKRSRRQQILEALASQLEQHPGERITTAKLAASLDVSEAALYRHFPSKARMFEGLIGFAEDTVFGLIQRILDDEPNAVARIEKIMTLLLGFSSKNPGITSVLMGAALTGETERLRQRVSQFFDRIETQFRQILRERELSLTQAGGRPVNETANLLLSVTEGQMQQFVRSSYRQSPLTGWEQKWLLLSKLLEVYK
;
A
#
# COMPACT_ATOMS: atom_id res chain seq x y z
N MET A 1 -42.33 12.51 -9.64
CA MET A 1 -42.02 12.86 -8.25
C MET A 1 -40.86 11.99 -7.83
N SER A 2 -39.64 12.52 -7.87
CA SER A 2 -38.44 11.78 -7.50
C SER A 2 -38.31 11.84 -5.98
N GLU A 3 -38.51 10.72 -5.31
CA GLU A 3 -38.20 10.59 -3.88
C GLU A 3 -36.67 10.66 -3.71
N GLU A 4 -36.18 11.78 -3.18
CA GLU A 4 -34.81 11.86 -2.65
C GLU A 4 -34.68 10.90 -1.46
N ILE A 5 -34.02 9.77 -1.69
CA ILE A 5 -33.64 8.83 -0.64
C ILE A 5 -32.64 9.54 0.27
N LYS A 6 -33.11 10.01 1.44
CA LYS A 6 -32.24 10.59 2.47
C LYS A 6 -31.28 9.52 2.99
N PRO A 7 -29.96 9.80 3.06
CA PRO A 7 -28.97 8.82 3.49
C PRO A 7 -29.23 8.37 4.94
N SER A 8 -29.08 7.07 5.20
CA SER A 8 -29.26 6.49 6.54
C SER A 8 -28.19 7.03 7.51
N LYS A 9 -28.48 7.07 8.81
CA LYS A 9 -27.50 7.45 9.85
C LYS A 9 -26.21 6.62 9.77
N MET A 10 -26.30 5.37 9.31
CA MET A 10 -25.15 4.50 9.06
C MET A 10 -24.30 4.98 7.88
N ASP A 11 -24.93 5.42 6.79
CA ASP A 11 -24.25 5.95 5.60
C ASP A 11 -23.54 7.27 5.91
N VAL A 12 -24.19 8.14 6.69
CA VAL A 12 -23.58 9.40 7.17
C VAL A 12 -22.39 9.14 8.09
N LYS A 13 -22.49 8.13 8.99
CA LYS A 13 -21.38 7.76 9.89
C LYS A 13 -20.20 7.14 9.14
N ARG A 14 -20.46 6.30 8.13
CA ARG A 14 -19.45 5.71 7.24
C ARG A 14 -18.76 6.80 6.41
N SER A 15 -19.55 7.76 5.89
CA SER A 15 -19.05 8.94 5.19
C SER A 15 -18.13 9.79 6.06
N ARG A 16 -18.50 10.08 7.32
CA ARG A 16 -17.64 10.88 8.21
C ARG A 16 -16.34 10.18 8.59
N ARG A 17 -16.39 8.86 8.83
CA ARG A 17 -15.19 8.07 9.11
C ARG A 17 -14.21 8.11 7.94
N GLN A 18 -14.73 8.02 6.72
CA GLN A 18 -13.96 8.10 5.49
C GLN A 18 -13.32 9.48 5.30
N GLN A 19 -14.09 10.57 5.51
CA GLN A 19 -13.57 11.94 5.44
C GLN A 19 -12.41 12.19 6.41
N ILE A 20 -12.45 11.60 7.61
CA ILE A 20 -11.35 11.71 8.58
C ILE A 20 -10.08 11.01 8.07
N LEU A 21 -10.22 9.83 7.45
CA LEU A 21 -9.08 9.11 6.86
C LEU A 21 -8.50 9.86 5.66
N GLU A 22 -9.35 10.42 4.80
CA GLU A 22 -8.93 11.23 3.65
C GLU A 22 -8.19 12.49 4.11
N ALA A 23 -8.70 13.19 5.12
CA ALA A 23 -8.03 14.34 5.71
C ALA A 23 -6.69 13.95 6.36
N LEU A 24 -6.61 12.82 7.06
CA LEU A 24 -5.36 12.34 7.63
C LEU A 24 -4.33 12.01 6.52
N ALA A 25 -4.75 11.31 5.47
CA ALA A 25 -3.88 11.01 4.33
C ALA A 25 -3.39 12.29 3.64
N SER A 26 -4.27 13.26 3.43
CA SER A 26 -3.93 14.57 2.86
C SER A 26 -2.95 15.35 3.74
N GLN A 27 -3.12 15.35 5.05
CA GLN A 27 -2.18 15.99 5.98
C GLN A 27 -0.79 15.34 5.94
N LEU A 28 -0.72 14.00 5.83
CA LEU A 28 0.55 13.26 5.69
C LEU A 28 1.26 13.54 4.36
N GLU A 29 0.50 13.81 3.31
CA GLU A 29 1.03 14.20 2.01
C GLU A 29 1.55 15.65 2.00
N GLN A 30 0.80 16.59 2.58
CA GLN A 30 1.16 18.01 2.59
C GLN A 30 2.31 18.33 3.54
N HIS A 31 2.49 17.52 4.58
CA HIS A 31 3.46 17.74 5.65
C HIS A 31 4.40 16.54 5.83
N PRO A 32 5.21 16.19 4.81
CA PRO A 32 6.05 15.00 4.83
C PRO A 32 7.07 15.06 5.97
N GLY A 33 7.06 14.05 6.83
CA GLY A 33 7.97 13.94 7.99
C GLY A 33 7.54 14.75 9.22
N GLU A 34 6.49 15.58 9.13
CA GLU A 34 5.94 16.25 10.30
C GLU A 34 5.03 15.32 11.11
N ARG A 35 5.06 15.50 12.44
CA ARG A 35 4.11 14.82 13.32
C ARG A 35 2.72 15.44 13.18
N ILE A 36 1.77 14.70 12.65
CA ILE A 36 0.37 15.14 12.58
C ILE A 36 -0.27 15.06 13.97
N THR A 37 -0.82 16.16 14.49
CA THR A 37 -1.54 16.19 15.76
C THR A 37 -3.05 16.03 15.55
N THR A 38 -3.77 15.52 16.55
CA THR A 38 -5.24 15.43 16.49
C THR A 38 -5.89 16.80 16.40
N ALA A 39 -5.30 17.81 17.06
CA ALA A 39 -5.69 19.21 16.93
C ALA A 39 -5.62 19.71 15.47
N LYS A 40 -4.48 19.48 14.79
CA LYS A 40 -4.27 19.89 13.39
C LYS A 40 -5.25 19.18 12.45
N LEU A 41 -5.49 17.88 12.68
CA LEU A 41 -6.46 17.10 11.92
C LEU A 41 -7.91 17.55 12.15
N ALA A 42 -8.27 17.90 13.38
CA ALA A 42 -9.61 18.40 13.71
C ALA A 42 -9.85 19.76 13.06
N ALA A 43 -8.85 20.65 13.12
CA ALA A 43 -8.87 21.96 12.48
C ALA A 43 -9.02 21.87 10.96
N SER A 44 -8.32 20.93 10.29
CA SER A 44 -8.44 20.76 8.83
C SER A 44 -9.82 20.26 8.38
N LEU A 45 -10.61 19.71 9.30
CA LEU A 45 -11.96 19.21 9.08
C LEU A 45 -13.06 20.16 9.59
N ASP A 46 -12.67 21.31 10.17
CA ASP A 46 -13.57 22.25 10.86
C ASP A 46 -14.44 21.57 11.93
N VAL A 47 -13.82 20.72 12.75
CA VAL A 47 -14.49 20.02 13.87
C VAL A 47 -13.66 20.10 15.15
N SER A 48 -14.29 19.78 16.28
CA SER A 48 -13.56 19.63 17.54
C SER A 48 -12.79 18.31 17.59
N GLU A 49 -11.70 18.26 18.36
CA GLU A 49 -10.97 16.99 18.60
C GLU A 49 -11.87 15.91 19.20
N ALA A 50 -12.80 16.30 20.09
CA ALA A 50 -13.79 15.40 20.65
C ALA A 50 -14.70 14.76 19.58
N ALA A 51 -14.97 15.45 18.48
CA ALA A 51 -15.75 14.90 17.37
C ALA A 51 -15.00 13.79 16.64
N LEU A 52 -13.67 13.89 16.48
CA LEU A 52 -12.85 12.82 15.91
C LEU A 52 -12.96 11.54 16.74
N TYR A 53 -12.91 11.66 18.06
CA TYR A 53 -12.95 10.52 18.99
C TYR A 53 -14.28 9.75 18.98
N ARG A 54 -15.38 10.37 18.52
CA ARG A 54 -16.65 9.66 18.31
C ARG A 54 -16.58 8.64 17.17
N HIS A 55 -15.68 8.83 16.21
CA HIS A 55 -15.50 7.94 15.06
C HIS A 55 -14.29 7.01 15.22
N PHE A 56 -13.23 7.51 15.86
CA PHE A 56 -12.00 6.77 16.10
C PHE A 56 -11.60 6.86 17.58
N PRO A 57 -11.68 5.76 18.35
CA PRO A 57 -11.34 5.76 19.78
C PRO A 57 -9.93 6.25 20.10
N SER A 58 -8.99 6.19 19.14
CA SER A 58 -7.64 6.69 19.28
C SER A 58 -7.05 7.08 17.92
N LYS A 59 -5.98 7.87 17.93
CA LYS A 59 -5.20 8.19 16.73
C LYS A 59 -4.64 6.94 16.05
N ALA A 60 -4.21 5.95 16.83
CA ALA A 60 -3.76 4.65 16.29
C ALA A 60 -4.86 3.97 15.47
N ARG A 61 -6.14 4.06 15.86
CA ARG A 61 -7.26 3.54 15.06
C ARG A 61 -7.45 4.25 13.72
N MET A 62 -7.04 5.51 13.60
CA MET A 62 -7.05 6.24 12.32
C MET A 62 -5.97 5.68 11.39
N PHE A 63 -4.75 5.49 11.88
CA PHE A 63 -3.67 4.84 11.12
C PHE A 63 -4.01 3.40 10.74
N GLU A 64 -4.62 2.63 11.65
CA GLU A 64 -5.14 1.30 11.33
C GLU A 64 -6.19 1.34 10.20
N GLY A 65 -6.96 2.43 10.09
CA GLY A 65 -7.88 2.65 8.99
C GLY A 65 -7.17 2.88 7.66
N LEU A 66 -6.10 3.68 7.66
CA LEU A 66 -5.27 3.90 6.46
C LEU A 66 -4.57 2.61 6.00
N ILE A 67 -3.98 1.85 6.93
CA ILE A 67 -3.35 0.56 6.62
C ILE A 67 -4.40 -0.43 6.10
N GLY A 68 -5.60 -0.47 6.71
CA GLY A 68 -6.70 -1.31 6.23
C GLY A 68 -7.15 -0.97 4.83
N PHE A 69 -7.26 0.33 4.50
CA PHE A 69 -7.55 0.75 3.13
C PHE A 69 -6.48 0.29 2.12
N ALA A 70 -5.19 0.39 2.50
CA ALA A 70 -4.10 -0.09 1.66
C ALA A 70 -4.17 -1.61 1.47
N GLU A 71 -4.38 -2.38 2.53
CA GLU A 71 -4.58 -3.84 2.50
C GLU A 71 -5.72 -4.21 1.55
N ASP A 72 -6.92 -3.67 1.77
CA ASP A 72 -8.12 -3.99 0.98
C ASP A 72 -7.92 -3.66 -0.50
N THR A 73 -7.34 -2.50 -0.79
CA THR A 73 -7.12 -2.04 -2.16
C THR A 73 -6.07 -2.88 -2.87
N VAL A 74 -4.90 -3.06 -2.26
CA VAL A 74 -3.77 -3.75 -2.90
C VAL A 74 -4.07 -5.23 -3.05
N PHE A 75 -4.51 -5.91 -1.99
CA PHE A 75 -4.77 -7.35 -2.08
C PHE A 75 -5.99 -7.67 -2.95
N GLY A 76 -7.02 -6.80 -2.97
CA GLY A 76 -8.13 -6.94 -3.90
C GLY A 76 -7.70 -6.86 -5.37
N LEU A 77 -6.74 -5.99 -5.70
CA LEU A 77 -6.18 -5.86 -7.05
C LEU A 77 -5.19 -6.98 -7.39
N ILE A 78 -4.39 -7.44 -6.43
CA ILE A 78 -3.52 -8.61 -6.60
C ILE A 78 -4.34 -9.85 -6.95
N GLN A 79 -5.46 -10.09 -6.24
CA GLN A 79 -6.32 -11.23 -6.55
C GLN A 79 -6.79 -11.21 -8.00
N ARG A 80 -7.26 -10.05 -8.49
CA ARG A 80 -7.64 -9.89 -9.91
C ARG A 80 -6.49 -10.16 -10.87
N ILE A 81 -5.28 -9.69 -10.55
CA ILE A 81 -4.09 -9.98 -11.37
C ILE A 81 -3.83 -11.49 -11.44
N LEU A 82 -3.97 -12.21 -10.33
CA LEU A 82 -3.78 -13.66 -10.30
C LEU A 82 -4.84 -14.38 -11.15
N ASP A 83 -6.10 -13.92 -11.08
CA ASP A 83 -7.22 -14.49 -11.83
C ASP A 83 -7.11 -14.24 -13.34
N ASP A 84 -6.66 -13.04 -13.75
CA ASP A 84 -6.70 -12.60 -15.15
C ASP A 84 -5.40 -12.86 -15.95
N GLU A 85 -4.24 -12.88 -15.31
CA GLU A 85 -2.95 -13.01 -15.98
C GLU A 85 -2.37 -14.43 -15.80
N PRO A 86 -2.25 -15.27 -16.83
CA PRO A 86 -1.69 -16.62 -16.66
C PRO A 86 -0.15 -16.65 -16.58
N ASN A 87 0.56 -15.65 -17.10
CA ASN A 87 2.02 -15.67 -17.13
C ASN A 87 2.61 -15.22 -15.78
N ALA A 88 3.45 -16.06 -15.17
CA ALA A 88 4.05 -15.80 -13.85
C ALA A 88 4.92 -14.52 -13.81
N VAL A 89 5.72 -14.28 -14.84
CA VAL A 89 6.58 -13.09 -14.93
C VAL A 89 5.74 -11.83 -15.11
N ALA A 90 4.68 -11.89 -15.93
CA ALA A 90 3.73 -10.80 -16.11
C ALA A 90 2.90 -10.52 -14.83
N ARG A 91 2.52 -11.55 -14.06
CA ARG A 91 1.89 -11.37 -12.73
C ARG A 91 2.81 -10.57 -11.81
N ILE A 92 4.09 -10.95 -11.73
CA ILE A 92 5.08 -10.24 -10.90
C ILE A 92 5.21 -8.79 -11.34
N GLU A 93 5.36 -8.53 -12.65
CA GLU A 93 5.41 -7.17 -13.20
C GLU A 93 4.20 -6.33 -12.78
N LYS A 94 3.01 -6.88 -12.96
CA LYS A 94 1.75 -6.20 -12.66
C LYS A 94 1.62 -5.90 -11.17
N ILE A 95 2.02 -6.82 -10.28
CA ILE A 95 1.97 -6.61 -8.83
C ILE A 95 2.98 -5.55 -8.39
N MET A 96 4.22 -5.60 -8.90
CA MET A 96 5.22 -4.55 -8.60
C MET A 96 4.74 -3.18 -9.10
N THR A 97 4.26 -3.12 -10.34
CA THR A 97 3.71 -1.89 -10.95
C THR A 97 2.50 -1.38 -10.17
N LEU A 98 1.64 -2.27 -9.67
CA LEU A 98 0.52 -1.94 -8.81
C LEU A 98 0.98 -1.26 -7.52
N LEU A 99 1.99 -1.79 -6.82
CA LEU A 99 2.50 -1.20 -5.58
C LEU A 99 3.10 0.20 -5.81
N LEU A 100 3.85 0.38 -6.90
CA LEU A 100 4.40 1.68 -7.28
C LEU A 100 3.30 2.66 -7.70
N GLY A 101 2.33 2.22 -8.50
CA GLY A 101 1.19 3.02 -8.92
C GLY A 101 0.27 3.40 -7.77
N PHE A 102 0.02 2.49 -6.83
CA PHE A 102 -0.69 2.76 -5.58
C PHE A 102 0.04 3.86 -4.81
N SER A 103 1.37 3.77 -4.72
CA SER A 103 2.15 4.75 -3.99
C SER A 103 2.10 6.13 -4.63
N SER A 104 2.23 6.20 -5.95
CA SER A 104 2.11 7.47 -6.69
C SER A 104 0.75 8.14 -6.50
N LYS A 105 -0.32 7.36 -6.28
CA LYS A 105 -1.68 7.86 -6.08
C LYS A 105 -2.02 8.16 -4.61
N ASN A 106 -1.25 7.62 -3.66
CA ASN A 106 -1.56 7.72 -2.23
C ASN A 106 -0.32 8.07 -1.40
N PRO A 107 0.30 9.25 -1.60
CA PRO A 107 1.60 9.57 -1.01
C PRO A 107 1.58 9.53 0.53
N GLY A 108 0.52 10.08 1.12
CA GLY A 108 0.31 10.06 2.57
C GLY A 108 0.22 8.64 3.13
N ILE A 109 -0.49 7.72 2.45
CA ILE A 109 -0.59 6.32 2.89
C ILE A 109 0.75 5.61 2.67
N THR A 110 1.48 5.88 1.58
CA THR A 110 2.83 5.33 1.38
C THR A 110 3.79 5.73 2.49
N SER A 111 3.68 6.95 3.03
CA SER A 111 4.50 7.35 4.19
C SER A 111 4.20 6.55 5.46
N VAL A 112 2.96 6.06 5.62
CA VAL A 112 2.57 5.14 6.70
C VAL A 112 3.16 3.76 6.44
N LEU A 113 3.01 3.24 5.22
CA LEU A 113 3.55 1.94 4.82
C LEU A 113 5.08 1.92 4.91
N MET A 114 5.77 3.03 4.63
CA MET A 114 7.22 3.13 4.79
C MET A 114 7.67 3.49 6.21
N GLY A 115 6.75 3.53 7.17
CA GLY A 115 7.06 3.78 8.58
C GLY A 115 7.43 5.23 8.93
N ALA A 116 7.65 6.11 7.95
CA ALA A 116 7.99 7.51 8.17
C ALA A 116 6.95 8.24 9.03
N ALA A 117 5.66 7.99 8.76
CA ALA A 117 4.54 8.56 9.50
C ALA A 117 4.21 7.85 10.83
N LEU A 118 4.89 6.74 11.15
CA LEU A 118 4.64 5.94 12.36
C LEU A 118 5.57 6.30 13.53
N THR A 119 6.38 7.34 13.38
CA THR A 119 7.27 7.83 14.44
C THR A 119 6.45 8.34 15.62
N GLY A 120 6.70 7.78 16.81
CA GLY A 120 5.94 8.11 18.03
C GLY A 120 4.55 7.46 18.11
N GLU A 121 4.19 6.59 17.16
CA GLU A 121 2.99 5.77 17.21
C GLU A 121 3.29 4.37 17.76
N THR A 122 2.23 3.62 18.09
CA THR A 122 2.33 2.29 18.74
C THR A 122 3.04 1.26 17.87
N GLU A 123 3.87 0.40 18.47
CA GLU A 123 4.61 -0.68 17.79
C GLU A 123 3.71 -1.59 16.94
N ARG A 124 2.48 -1.85 17.40
CA ARG A 124 1.50 -2.67 16.67
C ARG A 124 1.25 -2.20 15.23
N LEU A 125 1.35 -0.89 14.96
CA LEU A 125 1.17 -0.36 13.60
C LEU A 125 2.34 -0.75 12.70
N ARG A 126 3.58 -0.69 13.21
CA ARG A 126 4.77 -1.14 12.48
C ARG A 126 4.71 -2.64 12.19
N GLN A 127 4.27 -3.43 13.17
CA GLN A 127 4.05 -4.88 12.97
C GLN A 127 3.00 -5.17 11.89
N ARG A 128 1.91 -4.41 11.85
CA ARG A 128 0.88 -4.58 10.81
C ARG A 128 1.39 -4.22 9.42
N VAL A 129 2.19 -3.15 9.32
CA VAL A 129 2.87 -2.77 8.08
C VAL A 129 3.87 -3.85 7.65
N SER A 130 4.64 -4.45 8.57
CA SER A 130 5.51 -5.58 8.26
C SER A 130 4.69 -6.74 7.67
N GLN A 131 3.59 -7.11 8.32
CA GLN A 131 2.71 -8.19 7.85
C GLN A 131 2.12 -7.91 6.46
N PHE A 132 1.86 -6.64 6.13
CA PHE A 132 1.44 -6.24 4.78
C PHE A 132 2.51 -6.64 3.74
N PHE A 133 3.78 -6.28 3.96
CA PHE A 133 4.86 -6.64 3.02
C PHE A 133 5.22 -8.13 3.05
N ASP A 134 5.17 -8.78 4.22
CA ASP A 134 5.38 -10.23 4.34
C ASP A 134 4.38 -11.03 3.48
N ARG A 135 3.13 -10.56 3.42
CA ARG A 135 2.09 -11.14 2.57
C ARG A 135 2.38 -10.92 1.07
N ILE A 136 2.92 -9.76 0.69
CA ILE A 136 3.36 -9.50 -0.70
C ILE A 136 4.52 -10.42 -1.07
N GLU A 137 5.54 -10.56 -0.22
CA GLU A 137 6.66 -11.47 -0.48
C GLU A 137 6.19 -12.92 -0.62
N THR A 138 5.27 -13.33 0.26
CA THR A 138 4.65 -14.66 0.20
C THR A 138 3.93 -14.86 -1.13
N GLN A 139 3.24 -13.84 -1.65
CA GLN A 139 2.58 -13.91 -2.96
C GLN A 139 3.59 -14.08 -4.10
N PHE A 140 4.70 -13.33 -4.10
CA PHE A 140 5.76 -13.52 -5.10
C PHE A 140 6.34 -14.93 -5.04
N ARG A 141 6.60 -15.44 -3.83
CA ARG A 141 7.10 -16.79 -3.61
C ARG A 141 6.15 -17.86 -4.15
N GLN A 142 4.84 -17.69 -3.95
CA GLN A 142 3.83 -18.60 -4.49
C GLN A 142 3.84 -18.62 -6.03
N ILE A 143 3.81 -17.44 -6.67
CA ILE A 143 3.84 -17.32 -8.14
C ILE A 143 5.09 -18.02 -8.72
N LEU A 144 6.25 -17.79 -8.12
CA LEU A 144 7.51 -18.41 -8.57
C LEU A 144 7.49 -19.93 -8.41
N ARG A 145 7.02 -20.44 -7.26
CA ARG A 145 6.92 -21.89 -6.99
C ARG A 145 5.95 -22.59 -7.94
N GLU A 146 4.78 -21.99 -8.17
CA GLU A 146 3.80 -22.51 -9.13
C GLU A 146 4.41 -22.65 -10.52
N ARG A 147 5.17 -21.63 -10.96
CA ARG A 147 5.87 -21.70 -12.25
C ARG A 147 6.93 -22.79 -12.25
N GLU A 148 7.74 -22.93 -11.20
CA GLU A 148 8.77 -23.99 -11.12
C GLU A 148 8.19 -25.40 -11.30
N LEU A 149 7.04 -25.69 -10.70
CA LEU A 149 6.38 -27.00 -10.81
C LEU A 149 5.98 -27.35 -12.26
N SER A 150 5.79 -26.35 -13.10
CA SER A 150 5.43 -26.53 -14.52
C SER A 150 6.63 -26.68 -15.45
N LEU A 151 7.85 -26.44 -14.97
CA LEU A 151 9.06 -26.49 -15.78
C LEU A 151 9.63 -27.90 -15.83
N THR A 152 10.11 -28.32 -17.01
CA THR A 152 10.71 -29.64 -17.25
C THR A 152 12.13 -29.78 -16.70
N GLN A 153 12.84 -28.67 -16.48
CA GLN A 153 14.17 -28.69 -15.86
C GLN A 153 14.05 -28.73 -14.34
N ALA A 154 14.85 -29.62 -13.72
CA ALA A 154 14.88 -29.82 -12.28
C ALA A 154 15.05 -28.49 -11.50
N GLY A 155 14.35 -28.40 -10.36
CA GLY A 155 14.36 -27.24 -9.46
C GLY A 155 15.73 -26.94 -8.83
N GLY A 156 15.75 -26.00 -7.89
CA GLY A 156 16.98 -25.48 -7.27
C GLY A 156 17.22 -23.99 -7.55
N ARG A 157 16.23 -23.28 -8.10
CA ARG A 157 16.30 -21.82 -8.22
C ARG A 157 16.12 -21.19 -6.83
N PRO A 158 16.75 -20.04 -6.57
CA PRO A 158 16.66 -19.35 -5.28
C PRO A 158 15.33 -18.59 -5.16
N VAL A 159 14.21 -19.30 -5.05
CA VAL A 159 12.85 -18.71 -5.10
C VAL A 159 12.64 -17.71 -3.96
N ASN A 160 13.11 -18.02 -2.75
CA ASN A 160 12.91 -17.14 -1.60
C ASN A 160 13.71 -15.85 -1.76
N GLU A 161 14.97 -15.95 -2.18
CA GLU A 161 15.86 -14.81 -2.43
C GLU A 161 15.35 -13.98 -3.61
N THR A 162 14.81 -14.62 -4.64
CA THR A 162 14.18 -13.93 -5.79
C THR A 162 12.96 -13.14 -5.32
N ALA A 163 12.04 -13.75 -4.56
CA ALA A 163 10.87 -13.06 -4.01
C ALA A 163 11.25 -11.87 -3.12
N ASN A 164 12.23 -12.06 -2.23
CA ASN A 164 12.73 -10.99 -1.37
C ASN A 164 13.43 -9.87 -2.16
N LEU A 165 14.19 -10.19 -3.21
CA LEU A 165 14.81 -9.20 -4.08
C LEU A 165 13.76 -8.36 -4.82
N LEU A 166 12.71 -8.98 -5.37
CA LEU A 166 11.60 -8.28 -6.01
C LEU A 166 10.92 -7.31 -5.03
N LEU A 167 10.65 -7.77 -3.80
CA LEU A 167 10.08 -6.92 -2.76
C LEU A 167 11.03 -5.77 -2.39
N SER A 168 12.31 -6.06 -2.13
CA SER A 168 13.33 -5.07 -1.76
C SER A 168 13.49 -3.97 -2.81
N VAL A 169 13.46 -4.32 -4.10
CA VAL A 169 13.49 -3.34 -5.19
C VAL A 169 12.24 -2.46 -5.16
N THR A 170 11.06 -3.03 -4.93
CA THR A 170 9.79 -2.31 -4.88
C THR A 170 9.76 -1.34 -3.69
N GLU A 171 10.08 -1.83 -2.49
CA GLU A 171 10.18 -1.01 -1.27
C GLU A 171 11.22 0.10 -1.42
N GLY A 172 12.36 -0.17 -2.05
CA GLY A 172 13.39 0.83 -2.34
C GLY A 172 12.86 2.01 -3.15
N GLN A 173 12.00 1.77 -4.15
CA GLN A 173 11.37 2.84 -4.95
C GLN A 173 10.35 3.62 -4.13
N MET A 174 9.53 2.92 -3.35
CA MET A 174 8.55 3.55 -2.45
C MET A 174 9.26 4.42 -1.41
N GLN A 175 10.38 3.96 -0.88
CA GLN A 175 11.21 4.71 0.06
C GLN A 175 11.86 5.93 -0.60
N GLN A 176 12.35 5.82 -1.84
CA GLN A 176 12.88 6.97 -2.58
C GLN A 176 11.80 8.03 -2.82
N PHE A 177 10.58 7.61 -3.16
CA PHE A 177 9.43 8.49 -3.31
C PHE A 177 9.13 9.25 -2.01
N VAL A 178 9.02 8.55 -0.87
CA VAL A 178 8.80 9.19 0.45
C VAL A 178 9.96 10.12 0.83
N ARG A 179 11.20 9.67 0.69
CA ARG A 179 12.41 10.46 1.01
C ARG A 179 12.55 11.72 0.15
N SER A 180 12.04 11.68 -1.08
CA SER A 180 12.01 12.84 -1.99
C SER A 180 10.90 13.84 -1.65
N SER A 181 10.14 13.62 -0.57
CA SER A 181 8.92 14.37 -0.24
C SER A 181 7.93 14.32 -1.40
N TYR A 182 7.80 13.14 -2.00
CA TYR A 182 6.89 12.84 -3.12
C TYR A 182 7.22 13.57 -4.44
N ARG A 183 8.34 14.29 -4.53
CA ARG A 183 8.76 15.00 -5.75
C ARG A 183 9.13 14.06 -6.90
N GLN A 184 9.67 12.88 -6.59
CA GLN A 184 10.08 11.90 -7.59
C GLN A 184 9.10 10.73 -7.61
N SER A 185 8.33 10.59 -8.69
CA SER A 185 7.38 9.48 -8.84
C SER A 185 8.08 8.12 -8.64
N PRO A 186 7.47 7.17 -7.91
CA PRO A 186 8.02 5.81 -7.74
C PRO A 186 8.08 5.04 -9.08
N LEU A 187 7.36 5.51 -10.11
CA LEU A 187 7.35 4.95 -11.46
C LEU A 187 8.46 5.54 -12.36
N THR A 188 9.28 6.47 -11.85
CA THR A 188 10.35 7.10 -12.65
C THR A 188 11.33 6.04 -13.17
N GLY A 189 11.39 5.90 -14.50
CA GLY A 189 12.23 4.92 -15.19
C GLY A 189 11.84 3.46 -14.92
N TRP A 190 10.60 3.21 -14.47
CA TRP A 190 10.16 1.87 -14.07
C TRP A 190 10.24 0.85 -15.22
N GLU A 191 9.81 1.22 -16.43
CA GLU A 191 9.87 0.31 -17.59
C GLU A 191 11.29 -0.19 -17.86
N GLN A 192 12.29 0.70 -17.85
CA GLN A 192 13.69 0.32 -18.07
C GLN A 192 14.23 -0.52 -16.90
N LYS A 193 13.85 -0.20 -15.66
CA LYS A 193 14.23 -0.99 -14.48
C LYS A 193 13.59 -2.38 -14.51
N TRP A 194 12.35 -2.50 -14.97
CA TRP A 194 11.70 -3.79 -15.17
C TRP A 194 12.39 -4.61 -16.26
N LEU A 195 12.80 -4.01 -17.37
CA LEU A 195 13.59 -4.72 -18.39
C LEU A 195 14.89 -5.30 -17.82
N LEU A 196 15.56 -4.59 -16.91
CA LEU A 196 16.75 -5.12 -16.21
C LEU A 196 16.39 -6.25 -15.24
N LEU A 197 15.33 -6.09 -14.46
CA LEU A 197 14.89 -7.06 -13.45
C LEU A 197 14.33 -8.35 -14.08
N SER A 198 13.57 -8.23 -15.16
CA SER A 198 12.94 -9.36 -15.86
C SER A 198 13.96 -10.33 -16.48
N LYS A 199 15.21 -9.88 -16.70
CA LYS A 199 16.32 -10.78 -17.09
C LYS A 199 16.61 -11.82 -16.02
N LEU A 200 16.50 -11.45 -14.74
CA LEU A 200 16.63 -12.39 -13.60
C LEU A 200 15.50 -13.42 -13.58
N LEU A 201 14.38 -13.10 -14.24
CA LEU A 201 13.20 -13.94 -14.31
C LEU A 201 13.07 -14.70 -15.65
N GLU A 202 14.06 -14.61 -16.55
CA GLU A 202 13.99 -15.30 -17.86
C GLU A 202 13.77 -16.80 -17.72
N VAL A 203 14.34 -17.41 -16.69
CA VAL A 203 14.18 -18.83 -16.36
C VAL A 203 12.74 -19.22 -15.98
N TYR A 204 11.87 -18.24 -15.73
CA TYR A 204 10.45 -18.42 -15.40
C TYR A 204 9.51 -18.01 -16.55
N LYS A 205 10.02 -17.48 -17.67
CA LYS A 205 9.21 -17.23 -18.87
C LYS A 205 8.72 -18.53 -19.47
#